data_AF-A0A2H0BI57-F1
#
_entry.id   AF-A0A2H0BI57-F1
#
_cell.length_a   1.000
_cell.length_b   1.000
_cell.length_c   1.000
_cell.angle_alpha   90.00
_cell.angle_beta   90.00
_cell.angle_gamma   90.00
#
_symmetry.space_group_name_H-M   'P 1'
#
loop_
_entity.id
_entity.type
_entity.pdbx_description
1 polymer ?
#
loop_
_entity_poly.entity_id
_entity_poly.type
_entity_poly.pdbx_seq_one_letter_code
_entity_poly.pdbx_strand_id
1 'polypeptide(L)'
;MTLKNTKQLILPLSLSIYTFWMLIHNSANSFLDNVNLLFHEAGHVIFGIVGNEFVMFIGGTIMQLIAPIIVVLHFRKEKSDAGEIFGWWWLGQNLVNVAVYVADANRQVLELLGYGQHDWNYLLSTLDILPLAEELGLVLRLLGYGIMFGIIGKSVLANLQK
;
A
#
# COMPACT_ATOMS: atom_id res chain seq x y z
N MET A 1 -34.99 -7.05 0.40
CA MET A 1 -33.70 -6.60 0.93
C MET A 1 -33.98 -5.76 2.17
N THR A 2 -33.82 -6.33 3.37
CA THR A 2 -34.10 -5.64 4.63
C THR A 2 -33.02 -4.58 4.89
N LEU A 3 -33.39 -3.45 5.53
CA LEU A 3 -32.52 -2.31 5.87
C LEU A 3 -31.22 -2.66 6.64
N LYS A 4 -31.08 -3.90 7.12
CA LYS A 4 -29.89 -4.42 7.80
C LYS A 4 -28.73 -4.72 6.82
N ASN A 5 -29.03 -5.09 5.57
CA ASN A 5 -28.00 -5.39 4.55
C ASN A 5 -27.36 -4.14 3.96
N THR A 6 -28.03 -2.99 3.97
CA THR A 6 -27.50 -1.75 3.37
C THR A 6 -26.30 -1.19 4.14
N LYS A 7 -26.26 -1.32 5.47
CA LYS A 7 -25.14 -0.81 6.28
C LYS A 7 -23.83 -1.55 6.02
N GLN A 8 -23.91 -2.85 5.71
CA GLN A 8 -22.73 -3.69 5.44
C GLN A 8 -22.09 -3.38 4.08
N LEU A 9 -22.83 -2.74 3.18
CA LEU A 9 -22.34 -2.32 1.86
C LEU A 9 -21.69 -0.92 1.87
N ILE A 10 -21.83 -0.15 2.94
CA ILE A 10 -21.27 1.21 3.01
C ILE A 10 -19.76 1.18 2.82
N LEU A 11 -19.05 0.35 3.60
CA LEU A 11 -17.61 0.24 3.51
C LEU A 11 -17.13 -0.20 2.11
N PRO A 12 -17.55 -1.34 1.54
CA PRO A 12 -17.07 -1.76 0.22
C PRO A 12 -17.42 -0.75 -0.89
N LEU A 13 -18.55 -0.04 -0.78
CA LEU A 13 -18.88 1.03 -1.73
C LEU A 13 -17.92 2.21 -1.60
N SER A 14 -17.64 2.68 -0.38
CA SER A 14 -16.66 3.74 -0.13
C SER A 14 -15.26 3.36 -0.64
N LEU A 15 -14.81 2.13 -0.36
CA LEU A 15 -13.53 1.62 -0.84
C LEU A 15 -13.50 1.50 -2.37
N SER A 16 -14.61 1.10 -3.00
CA SER A 16 -14.73 1.06 -4.47
C SER A 16 -14.56 2.45 -5.07
N ILE A 17 -15.28 3.45 -4.55
CA ILE A 17 -15.20 4.84 -5.01
C ILE A 17 -13.76 5.35 -4.90
N TYR A 18 -13.09 5.11 -3.77
CA TYR A 18 -11.69 5.52 -3.60
C TYR A 18 -10.76 4.79 -4.58
N THR A 19 -10.95 3.49 -4.78
CA THR A 19 -10.14 2.68 -5.71
C THR A 19 -10.28 3.19 -7.15
N PHE A 20 -11.50 3.52 -7.58
CA PHE A 20 -11.74 4.13 -8.88
C PHE A 20 -11.15 5.53 -8.99
N TRP A 21 -11.24 6.34 -7.94
CA TRP A 21 -10.60 7.65 -7.89
C TRP A 21 -9.08 7.53 -8.10
N MET A 22 -8.41 6.58 -7.43
CA MET A 22 -6.97 6.31 -7.60
C MET A 22 -6.60 5.90 -9.03
N LEU A 23 -7.41 5.05 -9.66
CA LEU A 23 -7.19 4.61 -11.05
C LEU A 23 -7.19 5.77 -12.03
N ILE A 24 -8.04 6.77 -11.81
CA ILE A 24 -8.17 7.94 -12.69
C ILE A 24 -7.03 8.94 -12.46
N HIS A 25 -6.59 9.11 -11.20
CA HIS A 25 -5.64 10.16 -10.84
C HIS A 25 -4.18 9.67 -10.76
N ASN A 26 -3.90 8.39 -11.04
CA ASN A 26 -2.57 7.78 -10.88
C ASN A 26 -1.92 8.16 -9.53
N SER A 27 -2.74 8.16 -8.48
CA SER A 27 -2.56 8.98 -7.28
C SER A 27 -1.17 8.87 -6.65
N ALA A 28 -0.36 9.91 -6.84
CA ALA A 28 0.61 10.35 -5.86
C ALA A 28 -0.07 11.39 -4.96
N ASN A 29 0.22 11.38 -3.66
CA ASN A 29 -0.17 12.41 -2.68
C ASN A 29 -1.62 12.41 -2.18
N SER A 30 -2.23 11.24 -1.99
CA SER A 30 -3.47 11.12 -1.22
C SER A 30 -3.23 11.25 0.29
N PHE A 31 -4.30 11.46 1.08
CA PHE A 31 -4.20 11.45 2.55
C PHE A 31 -3.54 10.17 3.09
N LEU A 32 -3.88 9.02 2.49
CA LEU A 32 -3.37 7.73 2.95
C LEU A 32 -1.90 7.54 2.58
N ASP A 33 -1.42 8.19 1.51
CA ASP A 33 0.01 8.20 1.16
C ASP A 33 0.84 8.93 2.22
N ASN A 34 0.31 10.00 2.84
CA ASN A 34 0.99 10.66 3.96
C ASN A 34 1.07 9.75 5.20
N VAL A 35 0.05 8.91 5.43
CA VAL A 35 0.08 7.92 6.51
C VAL A 35 1.11 6.84 6.21
N ASN A 36 1.17 6.35 4.96
CA ASN A 36 2.18 5.37 4.53
C ASN A 36 3.59 5.94 4.69
N LEU A 37 3.80 7.19 4.26
CA LEU A 37 5.06 7.91 4.41
C LEU A 37 5.49 8.01 5.87
N LEU A 38 4.56 8.30 6.80
CA LEU A 38 4.90 8.32 8.23
C LEU A 38 5.47 6.97 8.70
N PHE A 39 4.86 5.85 8.30
CA PHE A 39 5.38 4.53 8.64
C PHE A 39 6.70 4.22 7.90
N HIS A 40 6.85 4.71 6.68
CA HIS A 40 8.07 4.56 5.89
C HIS A 40 9.26 5.25 6.55
N GLU A 41 9.13 6.53 6.91
CA GLU A 41 10.19 7.27 7.62
C GLU A 41 10.50 6.66 8.99
N ALA A 42 9.47 6.19 9.71
CA ALA A 42 9.68 5.45 10.96
C ALA A 42 10.47 4.15 10.73
N GLY A 43 10.26 3.50 9.58
CA GLY A 43 11.02 2.33 9.16
C GLY A 43 12.51 2.62 9.02
N HIS A 44 12.89 3.71 8.34
CA HIS A 44 14.30 4.10 8.25
C HIS A 44 14.94 4.27 9.63
N VAL A 45 14.25 4.92 10.56
CA VAL A 45 14.76 5.11 11.93
C VAL A 45 14.95 3.77 12.65
N ILE A 46 13.94 2.88 12.60
CA ILE A 46 13.96 1.61 13.33
C ILE A 46 15.00 0.65 12.73
N PHE A 47 14.99 0.47 11.41
CA PHE A 47 15.90 -0.45 10.73
C PHE A 47 17.32 0.13 10.60
N GLY A 48 17.47 1.45 10.64
CA GLY A 48 18.77 2.12 10.69
C GLY A 48 19.59 1.83 11.95
N ILE A 49 18.94 1.44 13.06
CA ILE A 49 19.64 1.03 14.31
C ILE A 49 20.57 -0.17 14.05
N VAL A 50 20.28 -1.01 13.05
CA VAL A 50 21.13 -2.14 12.65
C VAL A 50 22.48 -1.68 12.11
N GLY A 51 22.60 -0.43 11.66
CA GLY A 51 23.83 0.15 11.11
C GLY A 51 24.18 -0.30 9.70
N ASN A 52 23.29 -1.03 9.04
CA ASN A 52 23.42 -1.41 7.63
C ASN A 52 22.52 -0.55 6.75
N GLU A 53 23.11 0.13 5.77
CA GLU A 53 22.43 1.09 4.90
C GLU A 53 21.35 0.43 4.03
N PHE A 54 21.63 -0.75 3.45
CA PHE A 54 20.63 -1.49 2.68
C PHE A 54 19.40 -1.85 3.51
N VAL A 55 19.61 -2.33 4.74
CA VAL A 55 18.54 -2.65 5.70
C VAL A 55 17.76 -1.39 6.09
N MET A 56 18.44 -0.25 6.28
CA MET A 56 17.79 1.03 6.58
C MET A 56 16.84 1.44 5.44
N PHE A 57 17.30 1.43 4.19
CA PHE A 57 16.50 1.85 3.03
C PHE A 57 15.31 0.92 2.76
N ILE A 58 15.54 -0.40 2.71
CA ILE A 58 14.41 -1.34 2.52
C ILE A 58 13.47 -1.34 3.73
N GLY A 59 14.00 -1.00 4.91
CA GLY A 59 13.27 -0.87 6.17
C GLY A 59 12.09 0.10 6.12
N GLY A 60 12.21 1.19 5.35
CA GLY A 60 11.08 2.10 5.14
C GLY A 60 9.89 1.38 4.49
N THR A 61 10.13 0.68 3.38
CA THR A 61 9.08 -0.09 2.71
C THR A 61 8.56 -1.25 3.55
N ILE A 62 9.45 -1.93 4.29
CA ILE A 62 9.02 -3.02 5.18
C ILE A 62 8.05 -2.49 6.24
N MET A 63 8.36 -1.36 6.88
CA MET A 63 7.54 -0.82 7.95
C MET A 63 6.17 -0.34 7.45
N GLN A 64 6.11 0.34 6.30
CA GLN A 64 4.83 0.77 5.72
C GLN A 64 3.93 -0.41 5.35
N LEU A 65 4.48 -1.55 4.93
CA LEU A 65 3.70 -2.76 4.62
C LEU A 65 3.28 -3.55 5.88
N ILE A 66 4.09 -3.52 6.94
CA ILE A 66 3.75 -4.16 8.22
C ILE A 66 2.53 -3.51 8.87
N ALA A 67 2.38 -2.18 8.78
CA ALA A 67 1.28 -1.45 9.39
C ALA A 67 -0.13 -1.97 8.99
N PRO A 68 -0.50 -2.06 7.71
CA PRO A 68 -1.79 -2.63 7.30
C PRO A 68 -1.89 -4.13 7.61
N ILE A 69 -0.78 -4.89 7.60
CA ILE A 69 -0.80 -6.31 7.99
C ILE A 69 -1.18 -6.47 9.46
N ILE A 70 -0.65 -5.62 10.37
CA ILE A 70 -1.04 -5.63 11.78
C ILE A 70 -2.53 -5.33 11.92
N VAL A 71 -3.07 -4.38 11.15
CA VAL A 71 -4.51 -4.07 11.13
C VAL A 71 -5.33 -5.29 10.71
N VAL A 72 -4.93 -5.99 9.63
CA VAL A 72 -5.57 -7.24 9.20
C VAL A 72 -5.59 -8.28 10.31
N LEU A 73 -4.44 -8.55 10.92
CA LEU A 73 -4.30 -9.59 11.94
C LEU A 73 -5.09 -9.25 13.20
N HIS A 74 -5.06 -7.99 13.62
CA HIS A 74 -5.80 -7.51 14.79
C HIS A 74 -7.31 -7.68 14.59
N PHE A 75 -7.88 -7.15 13.49
CA PHE A 75 -9.32 -7.21 13.28
C PHE A 75 -9.84 -8.59 12.91
N ARG A 76 -8.99 -9.45 12.32
CA ARG A 76 -9.31 -10.88 12.20
C ARG A 76 -9.46 -11.55 13.56
N LYS A 77 -8.57 -11.25 14.52
CA LYS A 77 -8.64 -11.77 15.89
C LYS A 77 -9.91 -11.27 16.60
N GLU A 78 -10.26 -10.00 16.42
CA GLU A 78 -11.47 -9.39 16.97
C GLU A 78 -12.76 -9.77 16.23
N LYS A 79 -12.68 -10.59 15.17
CA LYS A 79 -13.82 -11.01 14.32
C LYS A 79 -14.61 -9.83 13.75
N SER A 80 -13.91 -8.75 13.42
CA SER A 80 -14.49 -7.54 12.80
C SER A 80 -14.21 -7.53 11.30
N ASP A 81 -15.21 -7.93 10.51
CA ASP A 81 -15.11 -7.97 9.05
C ASP A 81 -14.68 -6.61 8.47
N ALA A 82 -15.23 -5.51 8.99
CA ALA A 82 -14.96 -4.17 8.48
C ALA A 82 -13.48 -3.78 8.60
N GLY A 83 -12.87 -4.06 9.76
CA GLY A 83 -11.46 -3.75 10.00
C GLY A 83 -10.53 -4.64 9.19
N GLU A 84 -10.84 -5.93 9.05
CA GLU A 84 -10.07 -6.84 8.20
C GLU A 84 -10.14 -6.43 6.73
N ILE A 85 -11.33 -6.10 6.23
CA ILE A 85 -11.53 -5.61 4.84
C ILE A 85 -10.71 -4.35 4.60
N PHE A 86 -10.78 -3.38 5.51
CA PHE A 86 -10.00 -2.15 5.40
C PHE A 86 -8.49 -2.42 5.42
N GLY A 87 -8.01 -3.28 6.31
CA GLY A 87 -6.58 -3.61 6.39
C GLY A 87 -6.04 -4.23 5.10
N TRP A 88 -6.77 -5.18 4.50
CA TRP A 88 -6.39 -5.78 3.22
C TRP A 88 -6.41 -4.75 2.09
N TRP A 89 -7.44 -3.91 2.06
CA TRP A 89 -7.54 -2.86 1.06
C TRP A 89 -6.40 -1.85 1.20
N TRP A 90 -6.05 -1.47 2.43
CA TRP A 90 -4.94 -0.54 2.72
C TRP A 90 -3.59 -1.15 2.35
N LEU A 91 -3.39 -2.47 2.53
CA LEU A 91 -2.20 -3.18 2.03
C LEU A 91 -2.09 -3.08 0.51
N GLY A 92 -3.19 -3.30 -0.21
CA GLY A 92 -3.21 -3.15 -1.67
C GLY A 92 -2.92 -1.72 -2.11
N GLN A 93 -3.50 -0.73 -1.42
CA GLN A 93 -3.23 0.69 -1.65
C GLN A 93 -1.75 1.04 -1.41
N ASN A 94 -1.13 0.50 -0.36
CA ASN A 94 0.30 0.65 -0.09
C ASN A 94 1.15 0.13 -1.25
N LEU A 95 0.83 -1.04 -1.80
CA LEU A 95 1.59 -1.58 -2.93
C LEU A 95 1.45 -0.70 -4.18
N VAL A 96 0.29 -0.10 -4.42
CA VAL A 96 0.11 0.90 -5.50
C VAL A 96 0.94 2.16 -5.22
N ASN A 97 1.04 2.60 -3.97
CA ASN A 97 1.91 3.70 -3.58
C ASN A 97 3.39 3.37 -3.82
N VAL A 98 3.89 2.24 -3.30
CA VAL A 98 5.27 1.75 -3.52
C VAL A 98 5.60 1.64 -5.00
N ALA A 99 4.66 1.13 -5.81
CA ALA A 99 4.82 0.98 -7.24
C ALA A 99 5.18 2.29 -7.97
N VAL A 100 4.67 3.43 -7.49
CA VAL A 100 4.99 4.76 -8.06
C VAL A 100 6.47 5.08 -7.85
N TYR A 101 6.99 4.88 -6.64
CA TYR A 101 8.38 5.16 -6.30
C TYR A 101 9.36 4.14 -6.91
N VAL A 102 8.97 2.88 -7.01
CA VAL A 102 9.76 1.85 -7.70
C VAL A 102 9.88 2.17 -9.19
N ALA A 103 8.77 2.53 -9.86
CA ALA A 103 8.80 2.89 -11.28
C ALA A 103 9.61 4.16 -11.55
N ASP A 104 9.63 5.11 -10.61
CA ASP A 104 10.41 6.34 -10.71
C ASP A 104 11.91 6.14 -10.41
N ALA A 105 12.32 4.98 -9.87
CA ALA A 105 13.68 4.78 -9.35
C ALA A 105 14.80 5.15 -10.34
N ASN A 106 14.62 4.92 -11.64
CA ASN A 106 15.61 5.26 -12.65
C ASN A 106 15.57 6.74 -13.06
N ARG A 107 14.38 7.38 -13.04
CA ARG A 107 14.18 8.74 -13.54
C ARG A 107 14.31 9.80 -12.45
N GLN A 108 13.99 9.43 -11.21
CA GLN A 108 14.07 10.27 -10.02
C GLN A 108 13.36 11.62 -10.20
N VAL A 109 12.18 11.60 -10.83
CA VAL A 109 11.40 12.80 -11.15
C VAL A 109 10.52 13.23 -9.97
N LEU A 110 10.14 12.28 -9.12
CA LEU A 110 9.32 12.58 -7.95
C LEU A 110 10.14 13.33 -6.90
N GLU A 111 9.59 14.40 -6.35
CA GLU A 111 10.21 15.10 -5.23
C GLU A 111 10.31 14.16 -4.01
N LEU A 112 11.48 14.16 -3.37
CA LEU A 112 11.66 13.46 -2.11
C LEU A 112 10.86 14.17 -1.02
N LEU A 113 10.07 13.43 -0.26
CA LEU A 113 9.35 13.95 0.90
C LEU A 113 10.18 13.90 2.20
N GLY A 114 11.51 13.94 2.07
CA GLY A 114 12.50 13.90 3.14
C GLY A 114 13.87 14.42 2.69
N TYR A 115 14.89 14.32 3.54
CA TYR A 115 16.27 14.69 3.20
C TYR A 115 17.05 13.45 2.73
N GLY A 116 17.59 13.44 1.50
CA GLY A 116 18.56 12.41 1.11
C GLY A 116 18.45 11.87 -0.32
N GLN A 117 18.67 10.56 -0.45
CA GLN A 117 18.70 9.79 -1.70
C GLN A 117 17.35 9.10 -1.95
N HIS A 118 17.01 8.80 -3.20
CA HIS A 118 15.84 7.99 -3.53
C HIS A 118 16.09 6.52 -3.15
N ASP A 119 15.35 5.99 -2.18
CA ASP A 119 15.48 4.62 -1.67
C ASP A 119 15.53 3.58 -2.78
N TRP A 120 14.55 3.59 -3.68
CA TRP A 120 14.44 2.57 -4.71
C TRP A 120 15.50 2.73 -5.80
N ASN A 121 16.02 3.93 -6.02
CA ASN A 121 17.20 4.11 -6.85
C ASN A 121 18.42 3.41 -6.20
N TYR A 122 18.66 3.68 -4.91
CA TYR A 122 19.74 3.04 -4.15
C TYR A 122 19.62 1.52 -4.16
N LEU A 123 18.45 1.00 -3.79
CA LEU A 123 18.19 -0.44 -3.62
C LEU A 123 18.35 -1.18 -4.94
N LEU A 124 17.72 -0.70 -6.02
CA LEU A 124 17.79 -1.37 -7.32
C LEU A 124 19.17 -1.23 -7.97
N SER A 125 19.89 -0.12 -7.75
CA SER A 125 21.27 0.05 -8.21
C SER A 125 22.22 -0.90 -7.49
N THR A 126 22.06 -1.04 -6.17
CA THR A 126 22.87 -1.95 -5.34
C THR A 126 22.69 -3.41 -5.76
N LEU A 127 21.51 -3.76 -6.27
CA LEU A 127 21.17 -5.08 -6.75
C LEU A 127 21.46 -5.30 -8.25
N ASP A 128 21.98 -4.28 -8.96
CA ASP A 128 22.23 -4.29 -10.40
C ASP A 128 20.99 -4.61 -11.26
N ILE A 129 19.81 -4.18 -10.79
CA ILE A 129 18.51 -4.39 -11.45
C ILE A 129 17.73 -3.08 -11.67
N LEU A 130 18.38 -1.92 -11.53
CA LEU A 130 17.78 -0.61 -11.81
C LEU A 130 17.07 -0.52 -13.17
N PRO A 131 17.56 -1.15 -14.26
CA PRO A 131 16.84 -1.15 -15.53
C PRO A 131 15.44 -1.78 -15.49
N LEU A 132 15.12 -2.61 -14.48
CA LEU A 132 13.81 -3.26 -14.30
C LEU A 132 12.82 -2.43 -13.46
N ALA A 133 13.17 -1.20 -13.09
CA ALA A 133 12.39 -0.35 -12.20
C ALA A 133 10.93 -0.19 -12.65
N GLU A 134 10.69 0.09 -13.93
CA GLU A 134 9.34 0.33 -14.47
C GLU A 134 8.51 -0.96 -14.48
N GLU A 135 9.10 -2.09 -14.85
CA GLU A 135 8.45 -3.41 -14.85
C GLU A 135 8.09 -3.86 -13.43
N LEU A 136 9.01 -3.68 -12.47
CA LEU A 136 8.76 -3.99 -11.06
C LEU A 136 7.64 -3.10 -10.49
N GLY A 137 7.65 -1.81 -10.83
CA GLY A 137 6.58 -0.90 -10.48
C GLY A 137 5.22 -1.35 -11.06
N LEU A 138 5.18 -1.79 -12.32
CA LEU A 138 3.96 -2.34 -12.92
C LEU A 138 3.47 -3.59 -12.18
N VAL A 139 4.35 -4.53 -11.85
CA VAL A 139 3.99 -5.75 -11.10
C VAL A 139 3.38 -5.40 -9.75
N LEU A 140 4.02 -4.51 -8.98
CA LEU A 140 3.51 -4.07 -7.68
C LEU A 140 2.16 -3.36 -7.79
N ARG A 141 1.98 -2.53 -8.82
CA ARG A 141 0.71 -1.85 -9.10
C ARG A 141 -0.41 -2.85 -9.38
N LEU A 142 -0.16 -3.85 -10.22
CA LEU A 142 -1.13 -4.89 -10.54
C LEU A 142 -1.48 -5.74 -9.31
N LEU A 143 -0.49 -6.11 -8.50
CA LEU A 143 -0.71 -6.82 -7.23
C LEU A 143 -1.55 -5.99 -6.26
N GLY A 144 -1.22 -4.70 -6.11
CA GLY A 144 -1.95 -3.78 -5.23
C GLY A 144 -3.42 -3.64 -5.61
N TYR A 145 -3.70 -3.32 -6.88
CA TYR A 145 -5.08 -3.27 -7.36
C TYR A 145 -5.79 -4.62 -7.30
N GLY A 146 -5.08 -5.72 -7.58
CA GLY A 146 -5.62 -7.07 -7.45
C GLY A 146 -6.10 -7.38 -6.03
N ILE A 147 -5.33 -6.99 -5.01
CA ILE A 147 -5.73 -7.12 -3.61
C ILE A 147 -6.94 -6.23 -3.30
N MET A 148 -6.93 -4.96 -3.71
CA MET A 148 -8.02 -4.01 -3.46
C MET A 148 -9.34 -4.49 -4.07
N PHE A 149 -9.34 -4.88 -5.34
CA PHE A 149 -10.53 -5.41 -6.00
C PHE A 149 -10.94 -6.77 -5.44
N GLY A 150 -9.99 -7.64 -5.13
CA GLY A 150 -10.25 -8.95 -4.54
C GLY A 150 -10.99 -8.86 -3.22
N ILE A 151 -10.55 -7.99 -2.30
CA ILE A 151 -11.21 -7.84 -1.00
C ILE A 151 -12.57 -7.15 -1.10
N ILE A 152 -12.72 -6.15 -1.98
CA ILE A 152 -14.00 -5.50 -2.25
C ILE A 152 -14.99 -6.53 -2.82
N GLY A 153 -14.59 -7.29 -3.83
CA GLY A 153 -15.43 -8.31 -4.47
C GLY A 153 -15.85 -9.40 -3.48
N LYS A 154 -14.90 -9.93 -2.70
CA LYS A 154 -15.19 -10.89 -1.62
C LYS A 154 -16.22 -10.32 -0.63
N SER A 155 -16.05 -9.07 -0.21
CA SER A 155 -16.97 -8.40 0.71
C SER A 155 -18.37 -8.27 0.12
N VAL A 156 -18.51 -7.81 -1.12
CA VAL A 156 -19.82 -7.67 -1.79
C VAL A 156 -20.51 -9.03 -1.92
N LEU A 157 -19.80 -10.06 -2.39
CA LEU A 157 -20.36 -11.42 -2.54
C LEU A 157 -20.84 -12.00 -1.20
N ALA A 158 -20.06 -11.84 -0.13
CA ALA A 158 -20.44 -12.31 1.21
C ALA A 158 -21.69 -11.60 1.74
N ASN A 159 -21.96 -10.35 1.32
CA ASN A 159 -23.17 -9.62 1.70
C ASN A 159 -24.39 -9.98 0.83
N LEU A 160 -24.19 -10.42 -0.42
CA LEU A 160 -25.29 -10.90 -1.28
C LEU A 160 -25.82 -12.27 -0.87
N GLN A 161 -25.00 -13.06 -0.17
CA GLN A 161 -25.34 -14.41 0.31
C GLN A 161 -26.03 -14.43 1.69
N LYS A 162 -26.12 -13.28 2.37
CA LYS A 162 -26.76 -13.10 3.69
C LYS A 162 -28.18 -12.55 3.56
#